data_AF-A0A2M8CEK7-F1
#
_entry.id   AF-A0A2M8CEK7-F1
#
_cell.length_a   1.000
_cell.length_b   1.000
_cell.length_c   1.000
_cell.angle_alpha   90.00
_cell.angle_beta   90.00
_cell.angle_gamma   90.00
#
_symmetry.space_group_name_H-M   'P 1'
#
loop_
_entity.id
_entity.type
_entity.pdbx_description
1 polymer ?
#
loop_
_entity_poly.entity_id
_entity_poly.type
_entity_poly.pdbx_seq_one_letter_code
_entity_poly.pdbx_strand_id
1 'polypeptide(L)'
;MASNSETGHAKNVANFGKLVSFCTGYGADYNPSNSGITIEALTTMQSDSQNAINAVNSALPAYNNAIAAREGIFKPLSKLITRVMNALKAANPSTEIIEKAATLVRKLQGRRASSKLTVEEKQELIAQGKEVNEISSSQLSFDNRIDNLDKLINLLGSIPEYHPNETELQVASLTTLLVDLRVKNDAAISATTPLSNARIARNNILYNNGAGLVDKALNVKAYIKSLFGASSPQYHQISGLEFKRYKF
;
A
#
# COMPACT_ATOMS: atom_id res chain seq x y z
N MET A 1 29.65 -4.41 -23.18
CA MET A 1 29.18 -5.31 -22.10
C MET A 1 27.86 -4.79 -21.60
N ALA A 2 26.82 -5.64 -21.57
CA ALA A 2 25.49 -5.22 -21.11
C ALA A 2 25.57 -4.65 -19.69
N SER A 3 25.05 -3.43 -19.48
CA SER A 3 24.98 -2.84 -18.15
C SER A 3 23.93 -3.58 -17.35
N ASN A 4 24.36 -4.59 -16.58
CA ASN A 4 23.53 -5.18 -15.53
C ASN A 4 23.54 -4.22 -14.34
N SER A 5 22.91 -3.04 -14.49
CA SER A 5 22.72 -2.08 -13.41
C SER A 5 21.61 -2.58 -12.48
N GLU A 6 21.86 -3.72 -11.84
CA GLU A 6 21.02 -4.18 -10.74
C GLU A 6 21.15 -3.18 -9.59
N THR A 7 20.01 -2.64 -9.16
CA THR A 7 19.94 -1.71 -8.03
C THR A 7 18.86 -2.17 -7.07
N GLY A 8 18.91 -1.71 -5.82
CA GLY A 8 17.86 -1.93 -4.83
C GLY A 8 18.42 -2.16 -3.42
N HIS A 9 17.51 -2.26 -2.45
CA HIS A 9 17.87 -2.51 -1.05
C HIS A 9 18.69 -3.79 -0.90
N ALA A 10 18.24 -4.90 -1.50
CA ALA A 10 18.94 -6.17 -1.49
C ALA A 10 20.34 -6.08 -2.13
N LYS A 11 20.50 -5.26 -3.18
CA LYS A 11 21.81 -5.05 -3.82
C LYS A 11 22.79 -4.32 -2.90
N ASN A 12 22.33 -3.30 -2.17
CA ASN A 12 23.18 -2.67 -1.14
C ASN A 12 23.63 -3.69 -0.10
N VAL A 13 22.73 -4.55 0.40
CA VAL A 13 23.06 -5.57 1.40
C VAL A 13 24.06 -6.59 0.84
N ALA A 14 23.86 -7.06 -0.40
CA ALA A 14 24.78 -7.97 -1.05
C ALA A 14 26.17 -7.35 -1.28
N ASN A 15 26.23 -6.09 -1.75
CA ASN A 15 27.48 -5.35 -1.90
C ASN A 15 28.17 -5.11 -0.56
N PHE A 16 27.40 -4.88 0.51
CA PHE A 16 27.94 -4.75 1.86
C PHE A 16 28.56 -6.05 2.34
N GLY A 17 27.90 -7.20 2.13
CA GLY A 17 28.48 -8.51 2.47
C GLY A 17 29.81 -8.77 1.75
N LYS A 18 29.93 -8.37 0.47
CA LYS A 18 31.22 -8.40 -0.25
C LYS A 18 32.26 -7.51 0.41
N LEU A 19 31.88 -6.28 0.78
CA LEU A 19 32.76 -5.34 1.46
C LEU A 19 33.27 -5.91 2.79
N VAL A 20 32.39 -6.50 3.62
CA VAL A 20 32.78 -7.15 4.89
C VAL A 20 33.71 -8.33 4.65
N SER A 21 33.45 -9.15 3.62
CA SER A 21 34.33 -10.27 3.25
C SER A 21 35.75 -9.79 2.88
N PHE A 22 35.89 -8.70 2.13
CA PHE A 22 37.20 -8.14 1.82
C PHE A 22 37.90 -7.57 3.06
N CYS A 23 37.18 -6.81 3.90
CA CYS A 23 37.74 -6.29 5.15
C CYS A 23 38.27 -7.42 6.05
N THR A 24 37.51 -8.52 6.15
CA THR A 24 37.92 -9.71 6.90
C THR A 24 39.16 -10.37 6.28
N GLY A 25 39.21 -10.46 4.95
CA GLY A 25 40.34 -11.03 4.21
C GLY A 25 41.65 -10.23 4.33
N TYR A 26 41.58 -8.94 4.65
CA TYR A 26 42.77 -8.12 4.93
C TYR A 26 43.40 -8.41 6.31
N GLY A 27 42.72 -9.16 7.18
CA GLY A 27 43.27 -9.59 8.47
C GLY A 27 43.72 -8.43 9.36
N ALA A 28 44.92 -8.54 9.94
CA ALA A 28 45.46 -7.58 10.90
C ALA A 28 45.69 -6.17 10.32
N ASP A 29 45.82 -6.03 8.99
CA ASP A 29 45.99 -4.73 8.35
C ASP A 29 44.71 -3.89 8.50
N TYR A 30 43.53 -4.52 8.54
CA TYR A 30 42.27 -3.83 8.75
C TYR A 30 42.02 -3.60 10.25
N ASN A 31 42.51 -2.48 10.77
CA ASN A 31 42.42 -2.13 12.19
C ASN A 31 41.94 -0.68 12.39
N PRO A 32 40.65 -0.38 12.11
CA PRO A 32 40.13 0.98 12.21
C PRO A 32 39.96 1.42 13.67
N SER A 33 40.33 2.67 13.98
CA SER A 33 40.07 3.29 15.29
C SER A 33 38.59 3.66 15.51
N ASN A 34 37.81 3.77 14.43
CA ASN A 34 36.38 4.00 14.48
C ASN A 34 35.63 2.69 14.80
N SER A 35 35.09 2.59 16.00
CA SER A 35 34.32 1.42 16.47
C SER A 35 33.13 1.06 15.57
N GLY A 36 32.58 2.03 14.82
CA GLY A 36 31.45 1.83 13.93
C GLY A 36 31.77 1.07 12.63
N ILE A 37 33.04 0.84 12.32
CA ILE A 37 33.49 0.10 11.12
C ILE A 37 34.46 -1.05 11.45
N THR A 38 34.51 -1.51 12.70
CA THR A 38 35.24 -2.76 13.02
C THR A 38 34.58 -3.95 12.35
N ILE A 39 35.33 -5.06 12.16
CA ILE A 39 34.78 -6.29 11.55
C ILE A 39 33.52 -6.77 12.30
N GLU A 40 33.53 -6.69 13.63
CA GLU A 40 32.37 -7.02 14.46
C GLU A 40 31.17 -6.13 14.13
N ALA A 41 31.34 -4.80 14.16
CA ALA A 41 30.26 -3.85 13.87
C ALA A 41 29.71 -4.01 12.45
N LEU A 42 30.57 -4.30 11.47
CA LEU A 42 30.17 -4.54 10.08
C LEU A 42 29.41 -5.86 9.92
N THR A 43 29.84 -6.92 10.61
CA THR A 43 29.16 -8.23 10.59
C THR A 43 27.77 -8.12 11.21
N THR A 44 27.64 -7.41 12.34
CA THR A 44 26.34 -7.11 12.96
C THR A 44 25.44 -6.34 12.00
N MET A 45 25.94 -5.26 11.39
CA MET A 45 25.18 -4.47 10.41
C MET A 45 24.74 -5.31 9.20
N GLN A 46 25.58 -6.24 8.72
CA GLN A 46 25.23 -7.15 7.63
C GLN A 46 24.07 -8.08 8.01
N SER A 47 24.12 -8.68 9.22
CA SER A 47 23.06 -9.53 9.74
C SER A 47 21.74 -8.78 9.91
N ASP A 48 21.79 -7.61 10.55
CA ASP A 48 20.62 -6.75 10.75
C ASP A 48 19.98 -6.32 9.44
N SER A 49 20.81 -5.98 8.45
CA SER A 49 20.35 -5.61 7.12
C SER A 49 19.66 -6.76 6.40
N GLN A 50 20.18 -7.99 6.51
CA GLN A 50 19.55 -9.17 5.94
C GLN A 50 18.22 -9.48 6.62
N ASN A 51 18.17 -9.40 7.94
CA ASN A 51 16.95 -9.59 8.73
C ASN A 51 15.88 -8.57 8.35
N ALA A 52 16.26 -7.30 8.15
CA ALA A 52 15.33 -6.26 7.75
C ALA A 52 14.74 -6.46 6.35
N ILE A 53 15.55 -6.95 5.40
CA ILE A 53 15.04 -7.36 4.07
C ILE A 53 14.05 -8.52 4.20
N ASN A 54 14.40 -9.54 4.99
CA ASN A 54 13.55 -10.71 5.19
C ASN A 54 12.22 -10.35 5.87
N ALA A 55 12.23 -9.41 6.82
CA ALA A 55 11.02 -8.92 7.47
C ALA A 55 10.05 -8.27 6.47
N VAL A 56 10.56 -7.43 5.55
CA VAL A 56 9.74 -6.84 4.48
C VAL A 56 9.20 -7.93 3.54
N ASN A 57 10.05 -8.87 3.12
CA ASN A 57 9.65 -9.96 2.23
C ASN A 57 8.60 -10.88 2.87
N SER A 58 8.64 -11.06 4.19
CA SER A 58 7.68 -11.88 4.93
C SER A 58 6.33 -11.17 5.11
N ALA A 59 6.32 -9.85 5.30
CA ALA A 59 5.09 -9.07 5.45
C ALA A 59 4.36 -8.80 4.12
N LEU A 60 5.09 -8.76 3.00
CA LEU A 60 4.55 -8.38 1.70
C LEU A 60 3.44 -9.32 1.17
N PRO A 61 3.55 -10.66 1.24
CA PRO A 61 2.51 -11.56 0.76
C PRO A 61 1.19 -11.39 1.52
N ALA A 62 1.23 -11.25 2.84
CA ALA A 62 0.04 -11.06 3.66
C ALA A 62 -0.70 -9.78 3.27
N TYR A 63 0.03 -8.69 3.08
CA TYR A 63 -0.51 -7.43 2.57
C TYR A 63 -1.15 -7.60 1.18
N ASN A 64 -0.41 -8.16 0.22
CA ASN A 64 -0.92 -8.33 -1.15
C ASN A 64 -2.18 -9.20 -1.20
N ASN A 65 -2.20 -10.31 -0.45
CA ASN A 65 -3.34 -11.20 -0.37
C ASN A 65 -4.56 -10.52 0.25
N ALA A 66 -4.38 -9.74 1.31
CA ALA A 66 -5.47 -9.01 1.96
C ALA A 66 -6.05 -7.92 1.04
N ILE A 67 -5.20 -7.18 0.32
CA ILE A 67 -5.63 -6.20 -0.69
C ILE A 67 -6.42 -6.88 -1.80
N ALA A 68 -5.89 -7.97 -2.37
CA ALA A 68 -6.56 -8.71 -3.45
C ALA A 68 -7.90 -9.29 -3.00
N ALA A 69 -7.98 -9.84 -1.77
CA ALA A 69 -9.22 -10.37 -1.22
C ALA A 69 -10.28 -9.26 -1.03
N ARG A 70 -9.88 -8.09 -0.51
CA ARG A 70 -10.76 -6.92 -0.37
C ARG A 70 -11.24 -6.43 -1.74
N GLU A 71 -10.35 -6.22 -2.70
CA GLU A 71 -10.75 -5.78 -4.04
C GLU A 71 -11.69 -6.79 -4.71
N GLY A 72 -11.40 -8.09 -4.57
CA GLY A 72 -12.20 -9.18 -5.11
C GLY A 72 -13.65 -9.15 -4.64
N ILE A 73 -13.87 -9.01 -3.32
CA ILE A 73 -15.24 -9.02 -2.76
C ILE A 73 -16.04 -7.75 -3.08
N PHE A 74 -15.37 -6.60 -3.22
CA PHE A 74 -16.04 -5.34 -3.56
C PHE A 74 -16.32 -5.16 -5.06
N LYS A 75 -15.65 -5.93 -5.93
CA LYS A 75 -15.79 -5.87 -7.40
C LYS A 75 -17.22 -6.18 -7.89
N PRO A 76 -17.91 -7.26 -7.45
CA PRO A 76 -19.27 -7.56 -7.92
C PRO A 76 -20.35 -6.69 -7.26
N LEU A 77 -20.04 -5.97 -6.17
CA LEU A 77 -21.03 -5.29 -5.33
C LEU A 77 -21.97 -4.38 -6.14
N SER A 78 -21.46 -3.55 -7.04
CA SER A 78 -22.31 -2.63 -7.83
C SER A 78 -23.34 -3.35 -8.70
N LYS A 79 -23.01 -4.56 -9.21
CA LYS A 79 -23.94 -5.38 -10.00
C LYS A 79 -25.04 -5.96 -9.10
N LEU A 80 -24.67 -6.45 -7.91
CA LEU A 80 -25.62 -6.94 -6.91
C LEU A 80 -26.60 -5.83 -6.48
N ILE A 81 -26.08 -4.63 -6.20
CA ILE A 81 -26.92 -3.49 -5.78
C ILE A 81 -27.95 -3.09 -6.85
N THR A 82 -27.61 -3.20 -8.14
CA THR A 82 -28.60 -3.00 -9.22
C THR A 82 -29.75 -4.01 -9.12
N ARG A 83 -29.44 -5.28 -8.85
CA ARG A 83 -30.45 -6.34 -8.71
C ARG A 83 -31.31 -6.13 -7.47
N VAL A 84 -30.70 -5.76 -6.34
CA VAL A 84 -31.39 -5.40 -5.10
C VAL A 84 -32.40 -4.26 -5.35
N MET A 85 -31.98 -3.20 -6.05
CA MET A 85 -32.88 -2.08 -6.39
C MET A 85 -34.06 -2.51 -7.27
N ASN A 86 -33.83 -3.40 -8.23
CA ASN A 86 -34.91 -3.88 -9.11
C ASN A 86 -35.86 -4.85 -8.41
N ALA A 87 -35.34 -5.70 -7.51
CA ALA A 87 -36.18 -6.53 -6.65
C ALA A 87 -37.06 -5.67 -5.73
N LEU A 88 -36.50 -4.58 -5.18
CA LEU A 88 -37.27 -3.63 -4.37
C LEU A 88 -38.39 -2.98 -5.19
N LYS A 89 -38.12 -2.55 -6.43
CA LYS A 89 -39.17 -2.00 -7.30
C LYS A 89 -40.25 -3.03 -7.64
N ALA A 90 -39.88 -4.28 -7.85
CA ALA A 90 -40.83 -5.36 -8.16
C ALA A 90 -41.73 -5.71 -6.98
N ALA A 91 -41.26 -5.52 -5.74
CA ALA A 91 -42.06 -5.62 -4.53
C ALA A 91 -43.14 -4.52 -4.42
N ASN A 92 -43.08 -3.49 -5.27
CA ASN A 92 -44.05 -2.39 -5.34
C ASN A 92 -44.30 -1.64 -4.01
N PRO A 93 -43.25 -1.20 -3.28
CA PRO A 93 -43.41 -0.32 -2.11
C PRO A 93 -43.77 1.12 -2.56
N SER A 94 -43.97 2.02 -1.60
CA SER A 94 -44.25 3.42 -1.90
C SER A 94 -43.11 4.11 -2.66
N THR A 95 -43.44 5.15 -3.44
CA THR A 95 -42.47 5.94 -4.20
C THR A 95 -41.38 6.54 -3.30
N GLU A 96 -41.75 7.01 -2.11
CA GLU A 96 -40.82 7.59 -1.14
C GLU A 96 -39.76 6.57 -0.67
N ILE A 97 -40.15 5.30 -0.52
CA ILE A 97 -39.23 4.21 -0.16
C ILE A 97 -38.24 3.96 -1.31
N ILE A 98 -38.74 3.92 -2.55
CA ILE A 98 -37.93 3.73 -3.75
C ILE A 98 -36.88 4.86 -3.87
N GLU A 99 -37.26 6.12 -3.61
CA GLU A 99 -36.35 7.26 -3.68
C GLU A 99 -35.26 7.24 -2.60
N LYS A 100 -35.62 6.85 -1.36
CA LYS A 100 -34.66 6.66 -0.26
C LYS A 100 -33.65 5.57 -0.62
N ALA A 101 -34.12 4.42 -1.11
CA ALA A 101 -33.24 3.34 -1.56
C ALA A 101 -32.35 3.76 -2.74
N ALA A 102 -32.91 4.48 -3.73
CA ALA A 102 -32.18 4.96 -4.90
C ALA A 102 -31.00 5.87 -4.50
N THR A 103 -31.16 6.68 -3.45
CA THR A 103 -30.09 7.54 -2.94
C THR A 103 -28.91 6.72 -2.39
N LEU A 104 -29.18 5.66 -1.62
CA LEU A 104 -28.15 4.75 -1.11
C LEU A 104 -27.48 3.95 -2.24
N VAL A 105 -28.28 3.46 -3.19
CA VAL A 105 -27.80 2.74 -4.39
C VAL A 105 -26.84 3.61 -5.21
N ARG A 106 -27.17 4.89 -5.43
CA ARG A 106 -26.28 5.84 -6.13
C ARG A 106 -24.93 5.96 -5.43
N LYS A 107 -24.91 6.10 -4.10
CA LYS A 107 -23.65 6.17 -3.32
C LYS A 107 -22.81 4.89 -3.44
N LEU A 108 -23.45 3.72 -3.33
CA LEU A 108 -22.80 2.41 -3.47
C LEU A 108 -22.17 2.17 -4.85
N GLN A 109 -22.71 2.84 -5.88
CA GLN A 109 -22.27 2.74 -7.27
C GLN A 109 -21.43 3.95 -7.74
N GLY A 110 -21.22 4.96 -6.89
CA GLY A 110 -20.51 6.19 -7.27
C GLY A 110 -21.26 7.05 -8.31
N ARG A 111 -22.59 6.93 -8.38
CA ARG A 111 -23.44 7.70 -9.29
C ARG A 111 -23.95 8.97 -8.61
N ARG A 112 -24.17 10.01 -9.40
CA ARG A 112 -24.77 11.27 -8.93
C ARG A 112 -26.29 11.23 -9.03
N ALA A 113 -26.94 12.08 -8.24
CA ALA A 113 -28.37 12.36 -8.39
C ALA A 113 -28.65 13.21 -9.63
N SER A 114 -27.81 14.24 -9.88
CA SER A 114 -27.85 15.09 -11.08
C SER A 114 -26.76 14.71 -12.08
N SER A 115 -27.02 14.93 -13.36
CA SER A 115 -26.01 14.86 -14.42
C SER A 115 -24.89 15.87 -14.17
N LYS A 116 -23.70 15.59 -14.70
CA LYS A 116 -22.66 16.62 -14.79
C LYS A 116 -23.08 17.64 -15.83
N LEU A 117 -22.86 18.91 -15.54
CA LEU A 117 -23.05 19.98 -16.50
C LEU A 117 -22.05 19.81 -17.65
N THR A 118 -22.49 19.99 -18.89
CA THR A 118 -21.60 20.08 -20.05
C THR A 118 -20.78 21.37 -20.00
N VAL A 119 -19.76 21.48 -20.85
CA VAL A 119 -18.93 22.69 -20.90
C VAL A 119 -19.79 23.90 -21.28
N GLU A 120 -20.73 23.72 -22.20
CA GLU A 120 -21.66 24.74 -22.68
C GLU A 120 -22.61 25.20 -21.56
N GLU A 121 -23.22 24.26 -20.82
CA GLU A 121 -24.11 24.58 -19.70
C GLU A 121 -23.39 25.34 -18.58
N LYS A 122 -22.10 25.02 -18.34
CA LYS A 122 -21.27 25.77 -17.39
C LYS A 122 -21.01 27.19 -17.89
N GLN A 123 -20.70 27.34 -19.18
CA GLN A 123 -20.43 28.65 -19.80
C GLN A 123 -21.67 29.55 -19.72
N GLU A 124 -22.86 29.01 -19.96
CA GLU A 124 -24.13 29.73 -19.86
C GLU A 124 -24.45 30.18 -18.43
N LEU A 125 -24.21 29.33 -17.43
CA LEU A 125 -24.41 29.67 -16.02
C LEU A 125 -23.43 30.75 -15.54
N ILE A 126 -22.16 30.66 -15.97
CA ILE A 126 -21.15 31.70 -15.70
C ILE A 126 -21.56 33.04 -16.36
N ALA A 127 -22.05 33.00 -17.61
CA ALA A 127 -22.52 34.18 -18.32
C ALA A 127 -23.75 34.83 -17.65
N GLN A 128 -24.57 34.05 -16.92
CA GLN A 128 -25.67 34.54 -16.09
C GLN A 128 -25.22 35.05 -14.71
N GLY A 129 -23.91 35.11 -14.43
CA GLY A 129 -23.35 35.56 -13.16
C GLY A 129 -23.51 34.55 -12.02
N LYS A 130 -23.83 33.28 -12.31
CA LYS A 130 -23.93 32.22 -11.30
C LYS A 130 -22.58 31.54 -11.11
N GLU A 131 -22.20 31.34 -9.85
CA GLU A 131 -21.01 30.55 -9.51
C GLU A 131 -21.26 29.07 -9.79
N VAL A 132 -20.42 28.47 -10.64
CA VAL A 132 -20.50 27.05 -10.99
C VAL A 132 -19.41 26.29 -10.25
N ASN A 133 -19.76 25.69 -9.12
CA ASN A 133 -18.86 24.82 -8.37
C ASN A 133 -19.32 23.35 -8.47
N GLU A 134 -18.54 22.52 -9.16
CA GLU A 134 -18.84 21.10 -9.36
C GLU A 134 -17.80 20.22 -8.67
N ILE A 135 -18.02 19.93 -7.39
CA ILE A 135 -17.15 19.07 -6.59
C ILE A 135 -17.41 17.59 -6.83
N SER A 136 -16.38 16.75 -6.67
CA SER A 136 -16.58 15.29 -6.64
C SER A 136 -17.50 14.92 -5.48
N SER A 137 -18.53 14.12 -5.76
CA SER A 137 -19.49 13.61 -4.76
C SER A 137 -19.41 12.09 -4.59
N SER A 138 -18.36 11.46 -5.14
CA SER A 138 -18.16 10.01 -5.05
C SER A 138 -17.82 9.59 -3.63
N GLN A 139 -18.55 8.60 -3.10
CA GLN A 139 -18.30 7.98 -1.79
C GLN A 139 -17.85 6.52 -1.94
N LEU A 140 -16.93 6.25 -2.88
CA LEU A 140 -16.50 4.90 -3.24
C LEU A 140 -15.41 4.28 -2.35
N SER A 141 -15.01 4.93 -1.25
CA SER A 141 -14.13 4.26 -0.28
C SER A 141 -14.78 3.00 0.28
N PHE A 142 -13.97 2.01 0.65
CA PHE A 142 -14.47 0.73 1.18
C PHE A 142 -15.36 0.94 2.42
N ASP A 143 -14.96 1.81 3.34
CA ASP A 143 -15.73 2.14 4.56
C ASP A 143 -17.08 2.79 4.22
N ASN A 144 -17.10 3.75 3.29
CA ASN A 144 -18.35 4.38 2.87
C ASN A 144 -19.28 3.39 2.16
N ARG A 145 -18.74 2.47 1.36
CA ARG A 145 -19.55 1.43 0.71
C ARG A 145 -20.11 0.44 1.72
N ILE A 146 -19.36 0.09 2.77
CA ILE A 146 -19.86 -0.72 3.90
C ILE A 146 -20.99 0.00 4.62
N ASP A 147 -20.79 1.25 5.01
CA ASP A 147 -21.79 2.05 5.75
C ASP A 147 -23.08 2.26 4.93
N ASN A 148 -22.97 2.60 3.65
CA ASN A 148 -24.14 2.75 2.78
C ASN A 148 -24.85 1.42 2.51
N LEU A 149 -24.13 0.29 2.48
CA LEU A 149 -24.74 -1.04 2.34
C LEU A 149 -25.52 -1.41 3.60
N ASP A 150 -24.95 -1.16 4.79
CA ASP A 150 -25.63 -1.37 6.07
C ASP A 150 -26.93 -0.57 6.15
N LYS A 151 -26.89 0.72 5.78
CA LYS A 151 -28.08 1.57 5.69
C LYS A 151 -29.13 1.02 4.71
N LEU A 152 -28.70 0.49 3.56
CA LEU A 152 -29.61 -0.11 2.59
C LEU A 152 -30.24 -1.39 3.13
N ILE A 153 -29.46 -2.27 3.77
CA ILE A 153 -29.95 -3.51 4.38
C ILE A 153 -30.99 -3.21 5.47
N ASN A 154 -30.72 -2.24 6.35
CA ASN A 154 -31.67 -1.82 7.38
C ASN A 154 -32.96 -1.25 6.79
N LEU A 155 -32.86 -0.47 5.70
CA LEU A 155 -34.04 0.00 4.97
C LEU A 155 -34.84 -1.18 4.40
N LEU A 156 -34.19 -2.11 3.71
CA LEU A 156 -34.85 -3.29 3.14
C LEU A 156 -35.54 -4.16 4.20
N GLY A 157 -34.90 -4.37 5.36
CA GLY A 157 -35.49 -5.12 6.46
C GLY A 157 -36.70 -4.44 7.12
N SER A 158 -36.88 -3.14 6.91
CA SER A 158 -38.03 -2.39 7.44
C SER A 158 -39.27 -2.42 6.52
N ILE A 159 -39.14 -3.00 5.31
CA ILE A 159 -40.16 -2.98 4.26
C ILE A 159 -40.86 -4.35 4.21
N PRO A 160 -42.14 -4.46 4.64
CA PRO A 160 -42.87 -5.73 4.62
C PRO A 160 -43.08 -6.32 3.22
N GLU A 161 -43.01 -5.52 2.17
CA GLU A 161 -43.14 -6.00 0.79
C GLU A 161 -41.86 -6.65 0.28
N TYR A 162 -40.71 -6.41 0.92
CA TYR A 162 -39.40 -6.87 0.42
C TYR A 162 -39.11 -8.32 0.81
N HIS A 163 -39.65 -9.25 0.03
CA HIS A 163 -39.47 -10.70 0.20
C HIS A 163 -39.00 -11.39 -1.10
N PRO A 164 -37.75 -11.15 -1.55
CA PRO A 164 -37.24 -11.76 -2.77
C PRO A 164 -37.05 -13.28 -2.62
N ASN A 165 -37.35 -14.01 -3.71
CA ASN A 165 -37.16 -15.45 -3.78
C ASN A 165 -35.68 -15.82 -4.00
N GLU A 166 -34.92 -14.95 -4.67
CA GLU A 166 -33.50 -15.15 -4.92
C GLU A 166 -32.70 -15.01 -3.63
N THR A 167 -32.08 -16.10 -3.17
CA THR A 167 -31.36 -16.17 -1.89
C THR A 167 -30.35 -15.03 -1.72
N GLU A 168 -29.59 -14.68 -2.75
CA GLU A 168 -28.57 -13.63 -2.69
C GLU A 168 -29.12 -12.21 -2.51
N LEU A 169 -30.41 -11.98 -2.79
CA LEU A 169 -31.08 -10.69 -2.61
C LEU A 169 -31.77 -10.57 -1.25
N GLN A 170 -31.91 -11.67 -0.52
CA GLN A 170 -32.53 -11.67 0.80
C GLN A 170 -31.69 -10.90 1.82
N VAL A 171 -32.36 -10.24 2.77
CA VAL A 171 -31.73 -9.44 3.84
C VAL A 171 -30.67 -10.25 4.58
N ALA A 172 -30.93 -11.53 4.90
CA ALA A 172 -29.97 -12.40 5.59
C ALA A 172 -28.66 -12.60 4.80
N SER A 173 -28.74 -12.81 3.49
CA SER A 173 -27.57 -12.97 2.62
C SER A 173 -26.81 -11.66 2.47
N LEU A 174 -27.52 -10.53 2.34
CA LEU A 174 -26.90 -9.20 2.28
C LEU A 174 -26.19 -8.85 3.59
N THR A 175 -26.76 -9.19 4.74
CA THR A 175 -26.12 -9.01 6.05
C THR A 175 -24.87 -9.89 6.17
N THR A 176 -24.92 -11.13 5.69
CA THR A 176 -23.73 -12.01 5.65
C THR A 176 -22.62 -11.40 4.78
N LEU A 177 -22.98 -10.88 3.60
CA LEU A 177 -22.05 -10.17 2.73
C LEU A 177 -21.46 -8.92 3.40
N LEU A 178 -22.28 -8.13 4.11
CA LEU A 178 -21.82 -6.95 4.84
C LEU A 178 -20.75 -7.31 5.89
N VAL A 179 -20.95 -8.40 6.62
CA VAL A 179 -19.97 -8.90 7.59
C VAL A 179 -18.67 -9.30 6.88
N ASP A 180 -18.73 -10.04 5.78
CA ASP A 180 -17.52 -10.44 5.03
C ASP A 180 -16.78 -9.22 4.43
N LEU A 181 -17.52 -8.22 3.93
CA LEU A 181 -16.94 -6.96 3.46
C LEU A 181 -16.15 -6.23 4.57
N ARG A 182 -16.71 -6.18 5.79
CA ARG A 182 -16.03 -5.62 6.97
C ARG A 182 -14.76 -6.41 7.31
N VAL A 183 -14.88 -7.74 7.43
CA VAL A 183 -13.74 -8.62 7.73
C VAL A 183 -12.61 -8.48 6.72
N LYS A 184 -12.90 -8.44 5.42
CA LYS A 184 -11.86 -8.27 4.39
C LYS A 184 -11.28 -6.86 4.38
N ASN A 185 -12.07 -5.84 4.71
CA ASN A 185 -11.56 -4.48 4.85
C ASN A 185 -10.60 -4.36 6.04
N ASP A 186 -10.98 -4.89 7.20
CA ASP A 186 -10.18 -4.87 8.42
C ASP A 186 -8.90 -5.69 8.28
N ALA A 187 -8.96 -6.82 7.57
CA ALA A 187 -7.76 -7.60 7.24
C ALA A 187 -6.76 -6.80 6.41
N ALA A 188 -7.21 -6.04 5.42
CA ALA A 188 -6.34 -5.19 4.60
C ALA A 188 -5.72 -4.04 5.42
N ILE A 189 -6.50 -3.42 6.31
CA ILE A 189 -6.01 -2.39 7.24
C ILE A 189 -4.95 -3.00 8.15
N SER A 190 -5.25 -4.14 8.78
CA SER A 190 -4.36 -4.84 9.71
C SER A 190 -3.06 -5.28 9.06
N ALA A 191 -3.09 -5.73 7.80
CA ALA A 191 -1.91 -6.16 7.06
C ALA A 191 -1.01 -4.98 6.60
N THR A 192 -1.54 -3.75 6.57
CA THR A 192 -0.79 -2.55 6.16
C THR A 192 0.27 -2.18 7.20
N THR A 193 -0.08 -2.24 8.49
CA THR A 193 0.79 -1.80 9.59
C THR A 193 2.10 -2.60 9.68
N PRO A 194 2.11 -3.95 9.68
CA PRO A 194 3.35 -4.73 9.72
C PRO A 194 4.29 -4.43 8.55
N LEU A 195 3.77 -4.32 7.33
CA LEU A 195 4.57 -4.00 6.14
C LEU A 195 5.17 -2.60 6.23
N SER A 196 4.39 -1.62 6.69
CA SER A 196 4.86 -0.25 6.91
C SER A 196 6.00 -0.21 7.93
N ASN A 197 5.81 -0.85 9.09
CA ASN A 197 6.82 -0.91 10.16
C ASN A 197 8.09 -1.62 9.70
N ALA A 198 7.97 -2.73 8.97
CA ALA A 198 9.12 -3.44 8.40
C ALA A 198 9.90 -2.57 7.41
N ARG A 199 9.20 -1.79 6.57
CA ARG A 199 9.83 -0.83 5.66
C ARG A 199 10.56 0.27 6.43
N ILE A 200 9.95 0.86 7.45
CA ILE A 200 10.57 1.87 8.31
C ILE A 200 11.84 1.31 8.99
N ALA A 201 11.76 0.12 9.59
CA ALA A 201 12.89 -0.51 10.25
C ALA A 201 14.06 -0.77 9.29
N ARG A 202 13.78 -1.36 8.12
CA ARG A 202 14.78 -1.53 7.05
C ARG A 202 15.40 -0.20 6.64
N ASN A 203 14.58 0.83 6.49
CA ASN A 203 15.04 2.14 6.08
C ASN A 203 15.99 2.77 7.10
N ASN A 204 15.67 2.65 8.39
CA ASN A 204 16.53 3.10 9.47
C ASN A 204 17.87 2.35 9.46
N ILE A 205 17.86 1.03 9.28
CA ILE A 205 19.09 0.21 9.25
C ILE A 205 19.94 0.57 8.03
N LEU A 206 19.34 0.72 6.85
CA LEU A 206 20.10 0.92 5.61
C LEU A 206 20.54 2.38 5.38
N TYR A 207 19.72 3.35 5.80
CA TYR A 207 19.81 4.73 5.31
C TYR A 207 19.83 5.80 6.40
N ASN A 208 19.84 5.43 7.69
CA ASN A 208 20.01 6.43 8.75
C ASN A 208 21.31 7.20 8.58
N ASN A 209 21.26 8.52 8.78
CA ASN A 209 22.39 9.39 8.55
C ASN A 209 23.47 9.18 9.62
N GLY A 210 24.71 8.99 9.20
CA GLY A 210 25.88 8.73 10.06
C GLY A 210 25.98 7.30 10.60
N ALA A 211 24.89 6.51 10.57
CA ALA A 211 24.85 5.20 11.23
C ALA A 211 24.37 4.04 10.34
N GLY A 212 23.68 4.32 9.23
CA GLY A 212 23.12 3.30 8.34
C GLY A 212 24.18 2.57 7.52
N LEU A 213 23.80 1.44 6.95
CA LEU A 213 24.66 0.59 6.12
C LEU A 213 25.40 1.37 5.04
N VAL A 214 24.73 2.29 4.33
CA VAL A 214 25.38 3.08 3.26
C VAL A 214 26.52 3.92 3.81
N ASP A 215 26.35 4.56 4.95
CA ASP A 215 27.37 5.46 5.52
C ASP A 215 28.54 4.69 6.09
N LYS A 216 28.26 3.56 6.77
CA LYS A 216 29.30 2.63 7.17
C LYS A 216 30.11 2.13 5.97
N ALA A 217 29.44 1.78 4.87
CA ALA A 217 30.12 1.34 3.66
C ALA A 217 31.06 2.41 3.09
N LEU A 218 30.60 3.67 3.02
CA LEU A 218 31.43 4.79 2.56
C LEU A 218 32.63 5.06 3.49
N ASN A 219 32.43 4.99 4.80
CA ASN A 219 33.51 5.13 5.78
C ASN A 219 34.56 4.01 5.65
N VAL A 220 34.11 2.77 5.45
CA VAL A 220 35.00 1.63 5.19
C VAL A 220 35.84 1.86 3.93
N LYS A 221 35.21 2.31 2.83
CA LYS A 221 35.95 2.63 1.60
C LYS A 221 36.99 3.73 1.82
N ALA A 222 36.64 4.78 2.55
CA ALA A 222 37.57 5.86 2.88
C ALA A 222 38.76 5.34 3.72
N TYR A 223 38.50 4.50 4.72
CA TYR A 223 39.53 3.90 5.55
C TYR A 223 40.47 2.98 4.76
N ILE A 224 39.94 2.07 3.93
CA ILE A 224 40.77 1.21 3.06
C ILE A 224 41.62 2.05 2.12
N LYS A 225 41.06 3.15 1.58
CA LYS A 225 41.79 4.08 0.73
C LYS A 225 42.93 4.79 1.46
N SER A 226 42.74 5.16 2.72
CA SER A 226 43.82 5.75 3.54
C SER A 226 44.88 4.74 3.94
N LEU A 227 44.48 3.49 4.18
CA LEU A 227 45.37 2.43 4.64
C LEU A 227 46.30 1.94 3.53
N PHE A 228 45.76 1.62 2.35
CA PHE A 228 46.53 1.02 1.26
C PHE A 228 46.84 2.00 0.11
N GLY A 229 46.17 3.14 0.07
CA GLY A 229 46.26 4.12 -1.02
C GLY A 229 45.26 3.87 -2.15
N ALA A 230 44.94 4.95 -2.89
CA ALA A 230 43.92 4.95 -3.94
C ALA A 230 44.24 4.05 -5.15
N SER A 231 45.52 3.79 -5.41
CA SER A 231 45.98 2.97 -6.54
C SER A 231 46.20 1.50 -6.16
N SER A 232 45.96 1.12 -4.91
CA SER A 232 46.25 -0.23 -4.42
C SER A 232 45.29 -1.29 -4.96
N PRO A 233 45.75 -2.54 -5.17
CA PRO A 233 44.87 -3.66 -5.50
C PRO A 233 43.71 -3.83 -4.50
N GLN A 234 43.96 -3.64 -3.20
CA GLN A 234 42.98 -3.73 -2.12
C GLN A 234 41.86 -2.70 -2.28
N TYR A 235 42.19 -1.44 -2.58
CA TYR A 235 41.16 -0.44 -2.84
C TYR A 235 40.38 -0.73 -4.13
N HIS A 236 41.02 -1.30 -5.16
CA HIS A 236 40.33 -1.68 -6.40
C HIS A 236 39.33 -2.83 -6.21
N GLN A 237 39.54 -3.73 -5.26
CA GLN A 237 38.58 -4.81 -4.94
C GLN A 237 37.22 -4.27 -4.47
N ILE A 238 37.21 -3.10 -3.82
CA ILE A 238 36.03 -2.55 -3.15
C ILE A 238 35.52 -1.24 -3.78
N SER A 239 36.34 -0.56 -4.59
CA SER A 239 35.99 0.75 -5.17
C SER A 239 34.73 0.69 -6.03
N GLY A 240 34.55 -0.37 -6.83
CA GLY A 240 33.39 -0.58 -7.71
C GLY A 240 32.07 -0.99 -7.01
N LEU A 241 32.08 -1.27 -5.70
CA LEU A 241 30.86 -1.66 -4.98
C LEU A 241 29.92 -0.46 -4.78
N GLU A 242 28.83 -0.37 -5.53
CA GLU A 242 27.90 0.76 -5.41
C GLU A 242 26.98 0.64 -4.18
N PHE A 243 26.78 1.77 -3.48
CA PHE A 243 25.82 1.91 -2.38
C PHE A 243 24.93 3.12 -2.65
N LYS A 244 23.62 2.90 -2.80
CA LYS A 244 22.65 3.96 -3.13
C LYS A 244 21.69 4.21 -1.98
N ARG A 245 21.45 5.47 -1.65
CA ARG A 245 20.35 5.86 -0.75
C ARG A 245 19.06 5.93 -1.57
N TYR A 246 17.97 5.43 -1.00
CA TYR A 246 16.64 5.53 -1.59
C TYR A 246 15.81 6.50 -0.76
N LYS A 247 15.13 7.44 -1.43
CA LYS A 247 14.18 8.36 -0.77
C LYS A 247 12.87 7.64 -0.46
N PHE A 248 12.22 8.10 0.59
CA PHE A 248 10.88 7.67 1.01
C PHE A 248 9.83 8.56 0.38
#